data_AF-A0A2N2J925-F1
#
_entry.id   AF-A0A2N2J925-F1
#
_cell.length_a   1.000
_cell.length_b   1.000
_cell.length_c   1.000
_cell.angle_alpha   90.00
_cell.angle_beta   90.00
_cell.angle_gamma   90.00
#
_symmetry.space_group_name_H-M   'P 1'
#
loop_
_entity.id
_entity.type
_entity.pdbx_description
1 polymer ?
#
loop_
_entity_poly.entity_id
_entity_poly.type
_entity_poly.pdbx_seq_one_letter_code
_entity_poly.pdbx_strand_id
1 'polypeptide(L)'
;MKLNKMVFAVLIIMLLLPSSLLAADFDWMPAFNIQAQADPSGFRAKMAARFNIGDAQITTVLSNFPKPADAYVALRLGEMSGRPVQQVTEQYKQGKGRGWGVLAKSLGIKPGSPAFHALKRGNDLYDTKGNGKGKGKGKSKKNK
;
A
#
# COMPACT_ATOMS: atom_id res chain seq x y z
N MET A 1 13.64 -45.54 -17.49
CA MET A 1 12.37 -44.89 -17.91
C MET A 1 11.49 -44.36 -16.77
N LYS A 2 11.46 -44.96 -15.56
CA LYS A 2 10.57 -44.50 -14.47
C LYS A 2 11.05 -43.22 -13.77
N LEU A 3 12.37 -43.06 -13.60
CA LEU A 3 12.95 -41.88 -12.93
C LEU A 3 12.78 -40.59 -13.75
N ASN A 4 13.03 -40.65 -15.06
CA ASN A 4 12.82 -39.49 -15.95
C ASN A 4 11.35 -39.05 -15.97
N LYS A 5 10.40 -39.99 -15.97
CA LYS A 5 8.96 -39.68 -15.89
C LYS A 5 8.58 -39.01 -14.56
N MET A 6 9.18 -39.43 -13.44
CA MET A 6 8.99 -38.77 -12.14
C MET A 6 9.60 -37.37 -12.10
N VAL A 7 10.78 -37.15 -12.68
CA VAL A 7 11.40 -35.82 -12.76
C VAL A 7 10.54 -34.86 -13.58
N PHE A 8 9.98 -35.33 -14.71
CA PHE A 8 9.03 -34.54 -15.52
C PHE A 8 7.74 -34.22 -14.75
N ALA A 9 7.19 -35.16 -13.97
CA ALA A 9 6.00 -34.92 -13.17
C ALA A 9 6.21 -33.87 -12.06
N VAL A 10 7.39 -33.88 -11.40
CA VAL A 10 7.74 -32.89 -10.36
C VAL A 10 7.95 -31.49 -10.97
N LEU A 11 8.55 -31.39 -12.15
CA LEU A 11 8.73 -30.13 -12.88
C LEU A 11 7.40 -29.48 -13.29
N ILE A 12 6.42 -30.29 -13.71
CA ILE A 12 5.07 -29.81 -14.08
C ILE A 12 4.31 -29.31 -12.84
N ILE A 13 4.44 -29.99 -11.70
CA ILE A 13 3.82 -29.56 -10.43
C ILE A 13 4.44 -28.24 -9.93
N MET A 14 5.75 -28.05 -10.13
CA MET A 14 6.44 -26.80 -9.75
C MET A 14 6.07 -25.61 -10.66
N LEU A 15 5.67 -25.85 -11.92
CA LEU A 15 5.14 -24.82 -12.82
C LEU A 15 3.69 -24.40 -12.53
N LEU A 16 2.94 -25.23 -11.78
CA LEU A 16 1.55 -24.96 -11.42
C LEU A 16 1.41 -24.14 -10.13
N LEU A 17 2.53 -23.74 -9.50
CA LEU A 17 2.50 -22.77 -8.40
C LEU A 17 2.00 -21.43 -8.95
N PRO A 18 0.80 -20.96 -8.56
CA PRO A 18 0.34 -19.65 -9.00
C PRO A 18 1.40 -18.64 -8.57
N SER A 19 1.95 -17.90 -9.53
CA SER A 19 2.83 -16.78 -9.25
C SER A 19 1.97 -15.78 -8.48
N SER A 20 1.99 -15.84 -7.16
CA SER A 20 1.45 -14.78 -6.33
C SER A 20 2.31 -13.57 -6.67
N LEU A 21 1.84 -12.75 -7.61
CA LEU A 21 2.30 -11.39 -7.80
C LEU A 21 2.10 -10.75 -6.44
N LEU A 22 3.17 -10.71 -5.64
CA LEU A 22 3.19 -9.98 -4.40
C LEU A 22 2.70 -8.59 -4.76
N ALA A 23 1.55 -8.21 -4.21
CA ALA A 23 1.05 -6.85 -4.27
C ALA A 23 2.24 -5.94 -3.99
N ALA A 24 2.62 -5.10 -4.96
CA ALA A 24 3.73 -4.20 -4.76
C ALA A 24 3.31 -3.19 -3.68
N ASP A 25 3.66 -3.52 -2.43
CA ASP A 25 3.56 -2.62 -1.29
C ASP A 25 4.48 -1.42 -1.52
N PHE A 26 4.16 -0.30 -0.91
CA PHE A 26 5.04 0.85 -0.96
C PHE A 26 6.23 0.63 -0.03
N ASP A 27 7.43 1.03 -0.45
CA ASP A 27 8.69 0.81 0.28
C ASP A 27 8.66 1.33 1.73
N TRP A 28 7.82 2.33 2.03
CA TRP A 28 7.69 2.93 3.35
C TRP A 28 6.76 2.17 4.30
N MET A 29 5.90 1.27 3.81
CA MET A 29 4.87 0.59 4.61
C MET A 29 5.45 -0.28 5.73
N PRO A 30 6.57 -1.02 5.57
CA PRO A 30 7.15 -1.79 6.66
C PRO A 30 7.55 -0.92 7.87
N ALA A 31 8.25 0.19 7.64
CA ALA A 31 8.65 1.12 8.70
C ALA A 31 7.42 1.76 9.38
N PHE A 32 6.41 2.12 8.59
CA PHE A 32 5.15 2.65 9.11
C PHE A 32 4.44 1.67 10.04
N ASN A 33 4.39 0.38 9.68
CA ASN A 33 3.78 -0.66 10.52
C ASN A 33 4.51 -0.82 11.86
N ILE A 34 5.85 -0.82 11.85
CA ILE A 34 6.66 -0.89 13.07
C ILE A 34 6.36 0.30 13.97
N GLN A 35 6.34 1.52 13.42
CA GLN A 35 6.07 2.73 14.20
C GLN A 35 4.65 2.75 14.77
N ALA A 36 3.66 2.33 13.97
CA ALA A 36 2.28 2.21 14.45
C ALA A 36 2.13 1.16 15.55
N GLN A 37 2.91 0.08 15.51
CA GLN A 37 2.90 -0.95 16.54
C GLN A 37 3.63 -0.54 17.82
N ALA A 38 4.64 0.33 17.71
CA ALA A 38 5.36 0.87 18.87
C ALA A 38 4.50 1.82 19.72
N ASP A 39 3.55 2.54 19.12
CA ASP A 39 2.57 3.37 19.82
C ASP A 39 1.18 3.28 19.16
N PRO A 40 0.40 2.23 19.47
CA PRO A 40 -0.92 2.04 18.87
C PRO A 40 -1.91 3.15 19.23
N SER A 41 -1.80 3.70 20.44
CA SER A 41 -2.69 4.74 20.94
C SER A 41 -2.47 6.07 20.25
N GLY A 42 -1.21 6.52 20.15
CA GLY A 42 -0.83 7.73 19.44
C GLY A 42 -1.00 7.58 17.94
N PHE A 43 -0.76 6.40 17.36
CA PHE A 43 -1.10 6.12 15.97
C PHE A 43 -2.60 6.35 15.70
N ARG A 44 -3.48 5.75 16.51
CA ARG A 44 -4.93 5.92 16.38
C ARG A 44 -5.34 7.39 16.50
N ALA A 45 -4.78 8.13 17.47
CA ALA A 45 -5.05 9.55 17.66
C ALA A 45 -4.58 10.40 16.46
N LYS A 46 -3.38 10.14 15.93
CA LYS A 46 -2.87 10.83 14.74
C LYS A 46 -3.73 10.56 13.50
N MET A 47 -4.15 9.31 13.31
CA MET A 47 -5.05 8.92 12.22
C MET A 47 -6.41 9.64 12.33
N ALA A 48 -7.02 9.61 13.51
CA ALA A 48 -8.28 10.30 13.80
C ALA A 48 -8.18 11.79 13.46
N ALA A 49 -7.11 12.45 13.96
CA ALA A 49 -6.86 13.86 13.70
C ALA A 49 -6.60 14.16 12.22
N ARG A 50 -5.75 13.39 11.54
CA ARG A 50 -5.35 13.65 10.14
C ARG A 50 -6.49 13.51 9.16
N PHE A 51 -7.38 12.55 9.36
CA PHE A 51 -8.51 12.29 8.49
C PHE A 51 -9.81 12.94 8.97
N ASN A 52 -9.78 13.64 10.11
CA ASN A 52 -10.95 14.22 10.75
C ASN A 52 -12.06 13.17 11.01
N ILE A 53 -11.66 12.02 11.56
CA ILE A 53 -12.53 10.87 11.85
C ILE A 53 -12.61 10.67 13.36
N GLY A 54 -13.83 10.46 13.88
CA GLY A 54 -14.05 10.21 15.30
C GLY A 54 -13.42 8.90 15.81
N ASP A 55 -13.10 8.87 17.11
CA ASP A 55 -12.36 7.80 17.77
C ASP A 55 -12.97 6.39 17.64
N ALA A 56 -14.30 6.30 17.64
CA ALA A 56 -15.01 5.04 17.43
C ALA A 56 -14.88 4.57 15.97
N GLN A 57 -15.04 5.48 15.02
CA GLN A 57 -14.97 5.16 13.58
C GLN A 57 -13.55 4.77 13.18
N ILE A 58 -12.51 5.43 13.69
CA ILE A 58 -11.13 5.06 13.35
C ILE A 58 -10.81 3.64 13.84
N THR A 59 -11.32 3.25 15.02
CA THR A 59 -11.15 1.90 15.55
C THR A 59 -11.75 0.86 14.61
N THR A 60 -12.96 1.11 14.10
CA THR A 60 -13.61 0.25 13.10
C THR A 60 -12.86 0.20 11.78
N VAL A 61 -12.31 1.33 11.32
CA VAL A 61 -11.49 1.35 10.10
C VAL A 61 -10.25 0.49 10.31
N LEU A 62 -9.50 0.68 11.40
CA LEU A 62 -8.29 -0.09 11.68
C LEU A 62 -8.56 -1.60 11.76
N SER A 63 -9.69 -2.04 12.34
CA SER A 63 -10.04 -3.46 12.42
C SER A 63 -10.37 -4.10 11.06
N ASN A 64 -10.63 -3.32 10.02
CA ASN A 64 -10.94 -3.84 8.68
C ASN A 64 -9.68 -4.24 7.87
N PHE A 65 -8.49 -3.88 8.34
CA PHE A 65 -7.24 -4.09 7.62
C PHE A 65 -6.26 -4.92 8.45
N PRO A 66 -5.47 -5.80 7.80
CA PRO A 66 -4.54 -6.66 8.51
C PRO A 66 -3.30 -5.91 9.02
N LYS A 67 -2.97 -4.76 8.42
CA LYS A 67 -1.80 -3.95 8.79
C LYS A 67 -2.18 -2.47 8.95
N PRO A 68 -1.54 -1.73 9.87
CA PRO A 68 -1.75 -0.29 10.03
C PRO A 68 -1.55 0.52 8.73
N ALA A 69 -0.51 0.19 7.96
CA ALA A 69 -0.23 0.86 6.69
C ALA A 69 -1.35 0.65 5.65
N ASP A 70 -1.99 -0.52 5.64
CA ASP A 70 -3.08 -0.82 4.72
C ASP A 70 -4.30 0.08 5.01
N ALA A 71 -4.63 0.25 6.29
CA ALA A 71 -5.70 1.16 6.72
C ALA A 71 -5.40 2.61 6.34
N TYR A 72 -4.16 3.06 6.54
CA TYR A 72 -3.73 4.39 6.14
C TYR A 72 -3.79 4.59 4.63
N VAL A 73 -3.31 3.63 3.83
CA VAL A 73 -3.40 3.73 2.36
C VAL A 73 -4.85 3.77 1.90
N ALA A 74 -5.74 2.94 2.48
CA ALA A 74 -7.16 2.96 2.16
C ALA A 74 -7.80 4.33 2.44
N LEU A 75 -7.49 4.94 3.59
CA LEU A 75 -7.97 6.28 3.93
C LEU A 75 -7.42 7.36 2.96
N ARG A 76 -6.13 7.30 2.61
CA ARG A 76 -5.52 8.18 1.60
C ARG A 76 -6.17 8.03 0.23
N LEU A 77 -6.45 6.80 -0.21
CA LEU A 77 -7.14 6.55 -1.48
C LEU A 77 -8.57 7.08 -1.45
N GLY A 78 -9.28 6.95 -0.32
CA GLY A 78 -10.59 7.58 -0.11
C GLY A 78 -10.54 9.10 -0.27
N GLU A 79 -9.61 9.75 0.43
CA GLU A 79 -9.39 11.21 0.34
C GLU A 79 -9.10 11.63 -1.11
N MET A 80 -8.18 10.94 -1.80
CA MET A 80 -7.79 11.26 -3.18
C MET A 80 -8.88 11.03 -4.22
N SER A 81 -9.80 10.09 -3.96
CA SER A 81 -10.90 9.75 -4.88
C SER A 81 -12.22 10.41 -4.51
N GLY A 82 -12.30 11.09 -3.37
CA GLY A 82 -13.55 11.61 -2.81
C GLY A 82 -14.54 10.50 -2.41
N ARG A 83 -14.05 9.28 -2.16
CA ARG A 83 -14.88 8.10 -1.84
C ARG A 83 -14.89 7.86 -0.33
N PRO A 84 -16.03 7.47 0.26
CA PRO A 84 -16.08 7.03 1.65
C PRO A 84 -15.16 5.84 1.90
N VAL A 85 -14.51 5.79 3.06
CA VAL A 85 -13.59 4.70 3.43
C VAL A 85 -14.26 3.32 3.41
N GLN A 86 -15.57 3.25 3.69
CA GLN A 86 -16.34 2.01 3.61
C GLN A 86 -16.33 1.44 2.18
N GLN A 87 -16.53 2.30 1.16
CA GLN A 87 -16.49 1.89 -0.24
C GLN A 87 -15.08 1.44 -0.64
N VAL A 88 -14.03 2.13 -0.16
CA VAL A 88 -12.64 1.73 -0.40
C VAL A 88 -12.32 0.39 0.25
N THR A 89 -12.82 0.18 1.48
CA THR A 89 -12.64 -1.08 2.23
C THR A 89 -13.30 -2.24 1.50
N GLU A 90 -14.50 -2.04 0.97
CA GLU A 90 -15.21 -3.04 0.18
C GLU A 90 -14.42 -3.41 -1.09
N GLN A 91 -13.94 -2.42 -1.84
CA GLN A 91 -13.11 -2.69 -3.02
C GLN A 91 -11.76 -3.35 -2.68
N TYR A 92 -11.17 -2.99 -1.54
CA TYR A 92 -9.96 -3.66 -1.03
C TYR A 92 -10.22 -5.14 -0.75
N LYS A 93 -11.34 -5.48 -0.08
CA LYS A 93 -11.73 -6.86 0.23
C LYS A 93 -11.98 -7.67 -1.04
N GLN A 94 -12.73 -7.11 -2.00
CA GLN A 94 -13.00 -7.76 -3.30
C GLN A 94 -11.74 -7.92 -4.15
N GLY A 95 -10.78 -7.00 -4.01
CA GLY A 95 -9.55 -6.95 -4.79
C GLY A 95 -8.32 -7.45 -4.06
N LYS A 96 -8.47 -8.22 -2.97
CA LYS A 96 -7.36 -8.59 -2.08
C LYS A 96 -6.22 -9.23 -2.88
N GLY A 97 -4.99 -8.74 -2.67
CA GLY A 97 -3.78 -9.23 -3.34
C GLY A 97 -3.48 -8.60 -4.71
N ARG A 98 -4.35 -7.73 -5.28
CA ARG A 98 -4.08 -7.07 -6.57
C ARG A 98 -3.18 -5.82 -6.48
N GLY A 99 -2.88 -5.37 -5.27
CA GLY A 99 -2.02 -4.23 -4.99
C GLY A 99 -2.70 -2.86 -5.09
N TRP A 100 -2.04 -1.88 -4.48
CA TRP A 100 -2.58 -0.54 -4.26
C TRP A 100 -2.83 0.25 -5.54
N GLY A 101 -2.03 0.04 -6.58
CA GLY A 101 -2.21 0.69 -7.88
C GLY A 101 -3.50 0.26 -8.59
N VAL A 102 -3.87 -1.02 -8.47
CA VAL A 102 -5.10 -1.53 -9.06
C VAL A 102 -6.32 -0.99 -8.32
N LEU A 103 -6.27 -0.98 -6.98
CA LEU A 103 -7.33 -0.38 -6.16
C LEU A 103 -7.47 1.12 -6.42
N ALA A 104 -6.36 1.86 -6.50
CA ALA A 104 -6.40 3.28 -6.84
C ALA A 104 -7.09 3.52 -8.20
N LYS A 105 -6.75 2.71 -9.21
CA LYS A 105 -7.37 2.78 -10.53
C LYS A 105 -8.88 2.47 -10.47
N SER A 106 -9.32 1.47 -9.71
CA SER A 106 -10.75 1.13 -9.57
C SER A 106 -11.56 2.22 -8.87
N LEU A 107 -10.91 3.04 -8.05
CA LEU A 107 -11.51 4.21 -7.42
C LEU A 107 -11.52 5.45 -8.32
N GLY A 108 -10.97 5.37 -9.54
CA GLY A 108 -10.89 6.48 -10.49
C GLY A 108 -9.64 7.35 -10.36
N ILE A 109 -8.67 6.97 -9.51
CA ILE A 109 -7.41 7.70 -9.40
C ILE A 109 -6.56 7.39 -10.63
N LYS A 110 -6.20 8.44 -11.38
CA LYS A 110 -5.38 8.30 -12.59
C LYS A 110 -4.01 7.70 -12.24
N PRO A 111 -3.61 6.58 -12.88
CA PRO A 111 -2.23 6.09 -12.77
C PRO A 111 -1.27 7.20 -13.19
N GLY A 112 -0.21 7.42 -12.42
CA GLY A 112 0.72 8.52 -12.70
C GLY A 112 0.33 9.87 -12.10
N SER A 113 -0.84 10.00 -11.46
CA SER A 113 -1.24 11.27 -10.85
C SER A 113 -0.22 11.76 -9.80
N PRO A 114 0.00 13.08 -9.68
CA PRO A 114 0.92 13.63 -8.69
C PRO A 114 0.60 13.17 -7.26
N ALA A 115 -0.69 13.09 -6.91
CA ALA A 115 -1.15 12.61 -5.62
C ALA A 115 -0.82 11.13 -5.38
N PHE A 116 -1.03 10.25 -6.36
CA PHE A 116 -0.67 8.84 -6.22
C PHE A 116 0.84 8.64 -6.17
N HIS A 117 1.60 9.41 -6.96
CA HIS A 117 3.05 9.42 -6.87
C HIS A 117 3.56 9.91 -5.51
N ALA A 118 2.91 10.90 -4.91
CA ALA A 118 3.23 11.35 -3.55
C ALA A 118 2.98 10.22 -2.53
N LEU A 119 1.83 9.54 -2.62
CA LEU A 119 1.51 8.40 -1.77
C LEU A 119 2.52 7.26 -1.89
N LYS A 120 3.04 6.99 -3.10
CA LYS A 120 4.10 5.99 -3.30
C LYS A 120 5.43 6.37 -2.64
N ARG A 121 5.71 7.67 -2.47
CA ARG A 121 6.98 8.18 -1.95
C ARG A 121 7.04 8.22 -0.42
N GLY A 122 5.91 8.29 0.27
CA GLY A 122 5.90 8.41 1.72
C GLY A 122 4.50 8.58 2.31
N ASN A 123 4.47 8.90 3.61
CA ASN A 123 3.25 9.10 4.37
C ASN A 123 3.34 10.43 5.13
N ASP A 124 2.27 11.20 5.19
CA ASP A 124 2.30 12.49 5.90
C ASP A 124 1.95 12.36 7.40
N LEU A 125 1.72 11.14 7.88
CA LEU A 125 1.37 10.86 9.27
C LEU A 125 2.58 10.93 10.22
N TYR A 126 3.73 10.44 9.74
CA TYR A 126 5.00 10.47 10.48
C TYR A 126 6.05 11.36 9.83
N ASP A 127 5.91 11.69 8.53
CA ASP A 127 6.80 12.62 7.84
C ASP A 127 6.41 14.08 8.15
N THR A 128 6.34 14.44 9.43
CA THR A 128 6.07 15.83 9.85
C THR A 128 7.37 16.62 9.76
N LYS A 129 7.60 17.25 8.59
CA LYS A 129 8.62 18.28 8.30
C LYS A 129 9.97 18.14 9.04
N GLY A 130 10.91 17.43 8.42
CA GLY A 130 12.30 17.47 8.89
C GLY A 130 13.26 16.47 8.25
N ASN A 131 13.20 16.21 6.94
CA ASN A 131 14.39 15.81 6.18
C ASN A 131 14.14 15.81 4.68
N GLY A 132 14.79 16.74 3.99
CA GLY A 132 14.82 16.79 2.55
C GLY A 132 15.52 15.56 1.97
N LYS A 133 14.82 14.80 1.15
CA LYS A 133 15.46 13.96 0.13
C LYS A 133 15.01 14.44 -1.24
N GLY A 134 15.52 15.61 -1.62
CA GLY A 134 15.65 15.98 -3.01
C GLY A 134 16.54 14.94 -3.70
N LYS A 135 15.93 13.97 -4.38
CA LYS A 135 16.67 13.09 -5.29
C LYS A 135 17.08 13.94 -6.49
N GLY A 136 18.29 14.49 -6.43
CA GLY A 136 18.95 15.18 -7.51
C GLY A 136 18.92 14.32 -8.77
N LYS A 137 18.34 14.89 -9.83
CA LYS A 137 18.31 14.31 -11.17
C LYS A 137 19.71 14.46 -11.78
N GLY A 138 20.58 13.49 -11.55
CA GLY A 138 21.86 13.38 -12.25
C GLY A 138 21.63 13.03 -13.72
N LYS A 139 21.32 14.03 -14.56
CA LYS A 139 21.41 13.91 -16.02
C LYS A 139 22.90 13.94 -16.39
N SER A 140 23.52 12.76 -16.50
CA SER A 140 24.77 12.65 -17.25
C SER A 140 24.45 12.78 -18.74
N LYS A 141 24.50 14.02 -19.23
CA LYS A 141 24.66 14.32 -20.66
C LYS A 141 26.16 14.27 -20.91
N LYS A 142 26.65 13.20 -21.54
CA LYS A 142 27.95 13.24 -22.20
C LYS A 142 27.68 13.34 -23.70
N ASN A 143 27.89 14.55 -24.21
CA ASN A 143 27.84 14.86 -25.63
C ASN A 143 29.30 15.11 -26.06
N LYS A 144 29.61 14.58 -27.25
CA LYS A 144 30.83 14.78 -28.04
C LYS A 144 32.05 13.96 -27.64
#